data_AF-A0A4Q0Y2B8-F1
#
_entry.id   AF-A0A4Q0Y2B8-F1
#
_cell.length_a   1.000
_cell.length_b   1.000
_cell.length_c   1.000
_cell.angle_alpha   90.00
_cell.angle_beta   90.00
_cell.angle_gamma   90.00
#
_symmetry.space_group_name_H-M   'P 1'
#
loop_
_entity.id
_entity.type
_entity.pdbx_description
1 polymer ?
#
loop_
_entity_poly.entity_id
_entity_poly.type
_entity_poly.pdbx_seq_one_letter_code
_entity_poly.pdbx_strand_id
1 'polypeptide(L)' 'MEKEEFNELLKKASLSKKEFASIIGISVGSLNNWGSSQGIPYWVESWLNNYIKAKDMDKVVEAVKPHIK' A
#
# COMPACT_ATOMS: atom_id res chain seq x y z
N MET A 1 -12.70 2.44 -4.90
CA MET A 1 -12.38 1.12 -4.35
C MET A 1 -13.23 0.84 -3.13
N GLU A 2 -13.65 -0.41 -2.97
CA GLU A 2 -14.39 -0.88 -1.79
C GLU A 2 -13.42 -1.29 -0.66
N LYS A 3 -13.96 -1.49 0.55
CA LYS A 3 -13.16 -1.84 1.74
C LYS A 3 -12.38 -3.14 1.56
N GLU A 4 -12.98 -4.13 0.93
CA GLU A 4 -12.40 -5.44 0.66
C GLU A 4 -11.18 -5.29 -0.25
N GLU A 5 -11.32 -4.55 -1.33
CA GLU A 5 -10.24 -4.25 -2.28
C GLU A 5 -9.08 -3.52 -1.62
N PHE A 6 -9.38 -2.57 -0.72
CA PHE A 6 -8.37 -1.87 0.06
C PHE A 6 -7.58 -2.78 0.99
N ASN A 7 -8.26 -3.68 1.70
CA ASN A 7 -7.57 -4.64 2.56
C ASN A 7 -6.71 -5.62 1.73
N GLU A 8 -7.16 -6.03 0.54
CA GLU A 8 -6.38 -6.87 -0.37
C GLU A 8 -5.13 -6.15 -0.90
N LEU A 9 -5.22 -4.89 -1.28
CA LEU A 9 -4.05 -4.11 -1.70
C LEU A 9 -3.04 -3.92 -0.55
N LEU A 10 -3.51 -3.69 0.68
CA LEU A 10 -2.62 -3.63 1.85
C LEU A 10 -1.88 -4.96 2.09
N LYS A 11 -2.57 -6.10 1.96
CA LYS A 11 -1.94 -7.42 2.07
C LYS A 11 -0.88 -7.63 0.98
N LYS A 12 -1.19 -7.28 -0.27
CA LYS A 12 -0.23 -7.34 -1.39
C LYS A 12 0.98 -6.44 -1.17
N ALA A 13 0.77 -5.25 -0.59
CA ALA A 13 1.83 -4.34 -0.19
C ALA A 13 2.64 -4.84 1.03
N SER A 14 2.20 -5.90 1.71
CA SER A 14 2.73 -6.38 2.99
C SER A 14 2.72 -5.26 4.05
N LEU A 15 1.63 -4.50 4.10
CA LEU A 15 1.42 -3.40 5.05
C LEU A 15 0.25 -3.71 5.96
N SER A 16 0.44 -3.51 7.27
CA SER A 16 -0.66 -3.37 8.21
C SER A 16 -1.34 -2.00 8.05
N LYS A 17 -2.59 -1.90 8.52
CA LYS A 17 -3.30 -0.62 8.60
C LYS A 17 -2.55 0.44 9.42
N LYS A 18 -1.85 0.02 10.47
CA LYS A 18 -1.08 0.92 11.32
C LYS A 18 0.13 1.49 10.57
N GLU A 19 0.87 0.64 9.87
CA GLU A 19 2.02 1.08 9.06
C GLU A 19 1.56 2.00 7.93
N PHE A 20 0.51 1.62 7.20
CA PHE A 20 -0.03 2.45 6.14
C PHE A 20 -0.49 3.82 6.66
N ALA A 21 -1.25 3.87 7.75
CA ALA A 21 -1.67 5.12 8.39
C ALA A 21 -0.47 6.00 8.76
N SER A 22 0.60 5.41 9.30
CA SER A 22 1.83 6.11 9.63
C SER A 22 2.54 6.66 8.38
N ILE A 23 2.56 5.92 7.28
CA ILE A 23 3.21 6.33 6.03
C ILE A 23 2.51 7.55 5.41
N ILE A 24 1.17 7.54 5.39
CA ILE A 24 0.39 8.64 4.79
C ILE A 24 0.06 9.76 5.78
N GLY A 25 0.52 9.66 7.03
CA GLY A 25 0.40 10.71 8.04
C GLY A 25 -1.01 10.91 8.60
N ILE A 26 -1.81 9.84 8.72
CA ILE A 26 -3.15 9.91 9.32
C ILE A 26 -3.27 9.02 10.57
N SER A 27 -4.28 9.28 11.39
CA SER A 27 -4.56 8.41 12.53
C SER A 27 -5.12 7.05 12.09
N VAL A 28 -4.81 5.99 12.82
CA VAL A 28 -5.39 4.64 12.58
C VAL A 28 -6.92 4.67 12.72
N GLY A 29 -7.44 5.53 13.61
CA GLY A 29 -8.89 5.73 13.77
C GLY A 29 -9.53 6.30 12.51
N SER A 30 -8.91 7.32 11.90
CA SER A 30 -9.34 7.88 10.62
C SER A 30 -9.33 6.83 9.51
N LEU A 31 -8.26 6.02 9.44
CA LEU A 31 -8.15 4.94 8.46
C LEU A 31 -9.23 3.85 8.67
N ASN A 32 -9.57 3.53 9.92
CA ASN A 32 -10.58 2.52 10.22
C ASN A 32 -12.00 2.92 9.79
N ASN A 33 -12.26 4.22 9.67
CA ASN A 33 -13.54 4.74 9.16
C ASN A 33 -13.68 4.61 7.64
N TRP A 34 -12.58 4.38 6.92
CA TRP A 34 -12.59 4.21 5.47
C TRP A 34 -13.27 2.90 5.04
N GLY A 35 -14.12 2.99 4.02
CA GLY A 35 -14.95 1.89 3.57
C GLY A 35 -16.08 1.53 4.55
N SER A 36 -16.38 2.42 5.49
CA SER A 36 -17.54 2.31 6.38
C SER A 36 -18.30 3.63 6.40
N SER A 37 -17.96 4.56 7.30
CA SER A 37 -18.59 5.87 7.39
C SER A 37 -17.95 6.90 6.46
N GLN A 38 -16.74 6.64 5.96
CA GLN A 38 -16.02 7.50 5.02
C GLN A 38 -15.65 6.71 3.77
N GLY A 39 -15.79 7.35 2.59
CA GLY A 39 -15.24 6.82 1.36
C GLY A 39 -13.71 6.73 1.41
N ILE A 40 -13.14 5.72 0.77
CA ILE A 40 -11.69 5.64 0.61
C ILE A 40 -11.26 6.70 -0.42
N PRO A 41 -10.27 7.56 -0.11
CA PRO A 41 -9.81 8.57 -1.06
C PRO A 41 -9.34 7.96 -2.39
N TYR A 42 -9.72 8.58 -3.51
CA TYR A 42 -9.49 8.05 -4.86
C TYR A 42 -8.02 7.76 -5.18
N TRP A 43 -7.08 8.49 -4.57
CA TRP A 43 -5.64 8.36 -4.82
C TRP A 43 -5.02 7.13 -4.13
N VAL A 44 -5.70 6.55 -3.14
CA VAL A 44 -5.16 5.45 -2.31
C VAL A 44 -4.85 4.23 -3.16
N GLU A 45 -5.70 3.93 -4.13
CA GLU A 45 -5.51 2.81 -5.04
C GLU A 45 -4.24 2.97 -5.88
N SER A 46 -4.06 4.14 -6.52
CA SER A 46 -2.87 4.45 -7.30
C SER A 46 -1.60 4.42 -6.43
N TRP A 47 -1.68 4.95 -5.21
CA TRP A 47 -0.57 4.93 -4.27
C TRP A 47 -0.13 3.50 -3.91
N LEU A 48 -1.08 2.63 -3.55
CA LEU A 48 -0.79 1.23 -3.18
C LEU A 48 -0.23 0.44 -4.36
N ASN A 49 -0.80 0.61 -5.56
CA ASN A 49 -0.29 -0.05 -6.76
C ASN A 49 1.14 0.38 -7.10
N ASN A 50 1.45 1.68 -6.99
CA ASN A 50 2.81 2.17 -7.21
C ASN A 50 3.78 1.69 -6.13
N TYR A 51 3.35 1.63 -4.86
CA TYR A 51 4.15 1.11 -3.76
C TYR A 51 4.50 -0.38 -3.97
N ILE A 52 3.53 -1.20 -4.38
CA ILE A 52 3.75 -2.61 -4.71
C ILE A 52 4.74 -2.74 -5.87
N LYS A 53 4.53 -1.97 -6.94
CA LYS A 53 5.42 -1.97 -8.12
C LYS A 53 6.86 -1.58 -7.76
N ALA A 54 7.04 -0.57 -6.89
CA ALA A 54 8.35 -0.17 -6.42
C ALA A 54 9.04 -1.30 -5.64
N LYS A 55 8.34 -1.94 -4.70
CA LYS A 55 8.88 -3.09 -3.95
C LYS A 55 9.26 -4.26 -4.83
N ASP A 56 8.44 -4.55 -5.85
CA ASP A 56 8.76 -5.62 -6.79
C ASP A 56 9.98 -5.27 -7.65
N MET A 57 10.14 -4.00 -8.01
CA MET A 57 11.34 -3.54 -8.70
C MET A 57 12.57 -3.65 -7.81
N ASP A 58 12.50 -3.29 -6.53
CA ASP A 58 13.62 -3.47 -5.60
C ASP A 58 14.10 -4.94 -5.55
N LYS A 59 13.17 -5.90 -5.57
CA LYS A 59 13.50 -7.34 -5.65
C LYS A 59 14.21 -7.69 -6.96
N VAL A 60 13.74 -7.15 -8.08
CA VAL A 60 14.37 -7.40 -9.39
C VAL A 60 15.77 -6.78 -9.43
N VAL A 61 15.96 -5.55 -8.93
CA VAL A 61 17.29 -4.93 -8.83
C VAL A 61 18.22 -5.82 -8.03
N GLU A 62 17.81 -6.22 -6.82
CA GLU A 62 18.65 -7.06 -5.96
C GLU A 62 18.94 -8.44 -6.56
N ALA A 63 18.00 -9.04 -7.29
CA ALA A 63 18.20 -10.31 -7.98
C ALA A 63 19.18 -10.20 -9.16
N VAL A 64 19.19 -9.06 -9.86
CA VAL A 64 20.01 -8.85 -11.06
C VAL A 64 21.39 -8.26 -10.72
N LYS A 65 21.52 -7.56 -9.58
CA LYS A 65 22.76 -6.94 -9.09
C LYS A 65 24.00 -7.84 -9.09
N PRO A 66 23.95 -9.15 -8.75
CA PRO A 66 25.11 -10.03 -8.87
C PRO A 66 25.56 -10.33 -10.31
N HIS A 67 24.71 -10.04 -11.30
CA HIS A 67 24.92 -10.35 -12.71
C HIS A 67 25.29 -9.13 -13.55
N ILE A 68 25.23 -7.93 -12.98
CA ILE A 68 25.67 -6.69 -13.62
C ILE A 68 27.04 -6.34 -13.04
N LYS A 69 28.05 -6.23 -13.90
CA LYS A 69 29.42 -5.79 -13.56
C LYS A 69 29.49 -4.27 -13.44
#